data_AF-A0ABD3NDW7-F1
#
_entry.id   AF-A0ABD3NDW7-F1
#
_cell.length_a   1.000
_cell.length_b   1.000
_cell.length_c   1.000
_cell.angle_alpha   90.00
_cell.angle_beta   90.00
_cell.angle_gamma   90.00
#
_symmetry.space_group_name_H-M   'P 1'
#
loop_
_entity.id
_entity.type
_entity.pdbx_description
1 polymer ?
#
loop_
_entity_poly.entity_id
_entity_poly.type
_entity_poly.pdbx_seq_one_letter_code
_entity_poly.pdbx_strand_id
1 'polypeptide(L)'
;MGRYTTVQAYADNNPNMRAVDYAQATGTAGGAASSSSASSRGPLVTEKVDNPYGSTAGAGSGEFHVYRHARAREMARWEKIRAEEAEARAEEEYRARVARDAEEEASRTEKRRRKREREKEAKRRKRNMRLGGVGGGENEGDNGDDDFDGGGEFEYTPIVAVAGNSDGNDGVVDLKSPPEKDDAVPFPNDGSFLERMKRELADRR
;
A
#
# COMPACT_ATOMS: atom_id res chain seq x y z
N MET A 1 -26.42 49.63 -34.28
CA MET A 1 -26.19 48.33 -33.62
C MET A 1 -24.69 48.02 -33.60
N GLY A 2 -23.98 48.38 -32.53
CA GLY A 2 -22.60 47.94 -32.32
C GLY A 2 -22.61 46.53 -31.73
N ARG A 3 -21.89 45.59 -32.37
CA ARG A 3 -21.73 44.23 -31.85
C ARG A 3 -20.55 44.23 -30.88
N TYR A 4 -20.84 44.24 -29.59
CA TYR A 4 -19.82 44.02 -28.56
C TYR A 4 -19.39 42.54 -28.64
N THR A 5 -18.19 42.28 -29.15
CA THR A 5 -17.54 40.98 -29.01
C THR A 5 -17.02 40.89 -27.58
N THR A 6 -17.67 40.08 -26.74
CA THR A 6 -17.17 39.76 -25.40
C THR A 6 -15.87 38.98 -25.54
N VAL A 7 -14.73 39.60 -25.23
CA VAL A 7 -13.45 38.91 -25.08
C VAL A 7 -13.55 38.09 -23.80
N GLN A 8 -13.79 36.78 -23.93
CA GLN A 8 -13.63 35.84 -22.81
C GLN A 8 -12.14 35.77 -22.49
N ALA A 9 -11.72 36.43 -21.41
CA ALA A 9 -10.41 36.22 -20.83
C ALA A 9 -10.42 34.81 -20.22
N TYR A 10 -9.77 33.84 -20.89
CA TYR A 10 -9.45 32.56 -20.28
C TYR A 10 -8.45 32.85 -19.17
N ALA A 11 -8.93 32.89 -17.91
CA ALA A 11 -8.04 32.76 -16.79
C ALA A 11 -7.45 31.34 -16.85
N ASP A 12 -6.14 31.23 -17.03
CA ASP A 12 -5.39 29.98 -16.98
C ASP A 12 -5.44 29.40 -15.56
N ASN A 13 -6.59 28.87 -15.16
CA ASN A 13 -6.83 28.25 -13.87
C ASN A 13 -6.30 26.80 -13.81
N ASN A 14 -5.27 26.47 -14.58
CA ASN A 14 -4.64 25.16 -14.53
C ASN A 14 -3.80 25.06 -13.24
N PRO A 15 -4.18 24.23 -12.25
CA PRO A 15 -3.46 24.14 -10.98
C PRO A 15 -2.02 23.64 -11.14
N ASN A 16 -1.69 23.04 -12.29
CA ASN A 16 -0.34 22.59 -12.61
C ASN A 16 0.55 23.68 -13.22
N MET A 17 -0.03 24.78 -13.71
CA MET A 17 0.72 25.93 -14.21
C MET A 17 0.75 26.99 -13.11
N ARG A 18 1.85 27.01 -12.35
CA ARG A 18 2.11 28.03 -11.35
C ARG A 18 2.40 29.35 -12.08
N ALA A 19 1.49 30.32 -12.01
CA ALA A 19 1.79 31.68 -12.45
C ALA A 19 2.84 32.25 -11.48
N VAL A 20 4.09 32.34 -11.94
CA VAL A 20 5.19 32.91 -11.13
C VAL A 20 5.26 34.40 -11.43
N ASP A 21 5.05 35.22 -10.40
CA ASP A 21 5.21 36.66 -10.52
C ASP A 21 6.69 37.03 -10.74
N TYR A 22 6.95 38.06 -11.54
CA TYR A 22 8.29 38.51 -11.90
C TYR A 22 9.15 38.83 -10.67
N ALA A 23 8.56 39.40 -9.62
CA ALA A 23 9.24 39.68 -8.36
C ALA A 23 9.65 38.40 -7.60
N GLN A 24 8.86 37.33 -7.72
CA GLN A 24 9.16 36.01 -7.16
C GLN A 24 10.25 35.28 -7.95
N ALA A 25 10.24 35.39 -9.29
CA ALA A 25 11.24 34.77 -10.15
C ALA A 25 12.63 35.42 -10.04
N THR A 26 12.68 36.72 -9.76
CA THR A 26 13.94 37.49 -9.65
C THR A 26 14.52 37.52 -8.24
N GLY A 27 13.82 36.95 -7.25
CA GLY A 27 14.27 36.93 -5.85
C GLY A 27 14.27 38.29 -5.16
N THR A 28 13.64 39.30 -5.76
CA THR A 28 13.54 40.67 -5.22
C THR A 28 12.44 40.79 -4.16
N ALA A 29 11.42 39.91 -4.21
CA ALA A 29 10.42 39.80 -3.16
C ALA A 29 10.92 38.90 -2.01
N GLY A 30 11.43 39.54 -0.95
CA GLY A 30 11.45 38.94 0.38
C GLY A 30 10.03 38.52 0.77
N GLY A 31 9.92 37.33 1.37
CA GLY A 31 8.67 36.58 1.47
C GLY A 31 7.46 37.39 1.96
N ALA A 32 6.47 37.51 1.09
CA ALA A 32 5.11 37.87 1.46
C ALA A 32 4.19 36.70 1.07
N ALA A 33 3.39 36.27 2.05
CA ALA A 33 2.70 34.99 2.10
C ALA A 33 1.72 34.74 0.94
N SER A 34 1.74 33.53 0.35
CA SER A 34 0.64 33.02 -0.47
C SER A 34 0.37 31.52 -0.26
N SER A 35 -0.87 31.25 0.15
CA SER A 35 -1.67 30.00 0.11
C SER A 35 -0.98 28.62 0.15
N SER A 36 -0.92 28.07 1.36
CA SER A 36 -1.19 26.70 1.87
C SER A 36 -1.08 25.39 1.05
N SER A 37 -0.53 25.36 -0.16
CA SER A 37 -0.10 24.09 -0.79
C SER A 37 1.09 24.24 -1.74
N ALA A 38 1.37 25.48 -2.17
CA ALA A 38 2.47 25.81 -3.07
C ALA A 38 3.81 26.09 -2.34
N SER A 39 3.82 26.09 -1.00
CA SER A 39 5.01 26.40 -0.17
C SER A 39 5.94 25.21 0.05
N SER A 40 5.52 23.97 -0.22
CA SER A 40 6.32 22.75 0.02
C SER A 40 7.34 22.45 -1.07
N ARG A 41 7.11 22.97 -2.29
CA ARG A 41 8.09 22.93 -3.38
C ARG A 41 8.88 24.22 -3.28
N GLY A 42 10.15 24.10 -2.89
CA GLY A 42 11.08 25.22 -2.70
C GLY A 42 11.17 26.19 -3.90
N PRO A 43 11.96 27.27 -3.79
CA PRO A 43 12.04 28.28 -4.83
C PRO A 43 12.34 27.66 -6.20
N LEU A 44 11.64 28.13 -7.23
CA LEU A 44 11.80 27.62 -8.60
C LEU A 44 13.22 27.93 -9.07
N VAL A 45 14.05 26.90 -9.24
CA VAL A 45 15.42 27.05 -9.75
C VAL A 45 15.34 27.11 -11.28
N THR A 46 15.60 28.29 -11.85
CA THR A 46 15.72 28.47 -13.30
C THR A 46 17.17 28.31 -13.71
N GLU A 47 17.42 27.53 -14.77
CA GLU A 47 18.75 27.44 -15.38
C GLU A 47 19.03 28.75 -16.13
N LYS A 48 19.84 29.62 -15.53
CA LYS A 48 20.26 30.87 -16.17
C LYS A 48 21.37 30.56 -17.19
N VAL A 49 21.24 31.16 -18.38
CA VAL A 49 22.28 31.10 -19.41
C VAL A 49 23.07 32.39 -19.33
N ASP A 50 24.32 32.29 -18.91
CA ASP A 50 25.25 33.40 -18.96
C ASP A 50 25.82 33.51 -20.38
N ASN A 51 25.72 34.70 -20.98
CA ASN A 51 26.22 35.04 -22.33
C ASN A 51 25.48 34.34 -23.49
N PRO A 52 24.22 34.73 -23.79
CA PRO A 52 23.50 34.21 -24.95
C PRO A 52 24.10 34.72 -26.27
N TYR A 53 24.29 33.82 -27.22
CA TYR A 53 24.66 34.16 -28.59
C TYR A 53 23.44 34.63 -29.40
N GLY A 54 23.65 35.43 -30.44
CA GLY A 54 22.57 35.87 -31.32
C GLY A 54 21.89 34.69 -32.02
N SER A 55 20.58 34.75 -32.22
CA SER A 55 19.79 33.63 -32.78
C SER A 55 20.18 33.24 -34.21
N THR A 56 20.88 34.12 -34.93
CA THR A 56 21.39 33.90 -36.30
C THR A 56 22.90 33.62 -36.33
N ALA A 57 23.56 33.53 -35.17
CA ALA A 57 24.97 33.19 -35.10
C ALA A 57 25.20 31.74 -35.58
N GLY A 58 26.29 31.50 -36.29
CA GLY A 58 26.68 30.16 -36.74
C GLY A 58 27.15 29.27 -35.58
N ALA A 59 27.32 27.97 -35.85
CA ALA A 59 27.82 27.02 -34.85
C ALA A 59 29.28 27.33 -34.47
N GLY A 60 29.51 27.67 -33.20
CA GLY A 60 30.85 27.84 -32.63
C GLY A 60 31.46 26.49 -32.19
N SER A 61 32.77 26.47 -31.93
CA SER A 61 33.48 25.27 -31.46
C SER A 61 33.03 24.80 -30.07
N GLY A 62 32.52 25.71 -29.22
CA GLY A 62 32.03 25.39 -27.88
C GLY A 62 30.59 24.88 -27.83
N GLU A 63 29.81 25.06 -28.91
CA GLU A 63 28.37 24.76 -28.93
C GLU A 63 28.08 23.27 -28.68
N PHE A 64 28.95 22.40 -29.19
CA PHE A 64 28.83 20.95 -28.99
C PHE A 64 28.88 20.58 -27.49
N HIS A 65 29.78 21.19 -26.73
CA HIS A 65 29.90 20.89 -25.31
C HIS A 65 28.71 21.44 -24.52
N VAL A 66 28.20 22.63 -24.87
CA VAL A 66 26.99 23.19 -24.27
C VAL A 66 25.81 22.25 -24.48
N TYR A 67 25.56 21.80 -25.72
CA TYR A 67 24.51 20.82 -26.03
C TYR A 67 24.70 19.51 -25.24
N ARG A 68 25.91 18.96 -25.20
CA ARG A 68 26.21 17.73 -24.46
C ARG A 68 25.82 17.84 -22.99
N HIS A 69 26.19 18.95 -22.34
CA HIS A 69 25.86 19.18 -20.94
C HIS A 69 24.37 19.43 -20.72
N ALA A 70 23.73 20.24 -21.57
CA ALA A 70 22.29 20.50 -21.50
C ALA A 70 21.48 19.20 -21.68
N ARG A 71 21.86 18.37 -22.65
CA ARG A 71 21.22 17.06 -22.89
C ARG A 71 21.40 16.12 -21.70
N ALA A 72 22.59 16.06 -21.11
CA ALA A 72 22.83 15.22 -19.93
C ALA A 72 21.96 15.66 -18.74
N ARG A 73 21.83 16.97 -18.48
CA ARG A 73 20.92 17.51 -17.46
C ARG A 73 19.47 17.12 -17.74
N GLU A 74 19.03 17.26 -18.99
CA GLU A 74 17.66 16.96 -19.38
C GLU A 74 17.34 15.46 -19.28
N MET A 75 18.27 14.59 -19.67
CA MET A 75 18.11 13.14 -19.50
C MET A 75 18.00 12.75 -18.02
N ALA A 76 18.87 13.28 -17.17
CA ALA A 76 18.79 13.06 -15.73
C ALA A 76 17.46 13.58 -15.13
N ARG A 77 16.95 14.71 -15.64
CA ARG A 77 15.63 15.24 -15.27
C ARG A 77 14.51 14.26 -15.66
N TRP A 78 14.51 13.74 -16.88
CA TRP A 78 13.52 12.76 -17.33
C TRP A 78 13.58 11.45 -16.55
N GLU A 79 14.78 10.95 -16.24
CA GLU A 79 14.97 9.76 -15.42
C GLU A 79 14.37 9.94 -14.03
N LYS A 80 14.61 11.09 -13.40
CA LYS A 80 14.02 11.41 -12.10
C LYS A 80 12.48 11.47 -12.15
N ILE A 81 11.92 12.16 -13.14
CA ILE A 81 10.46 12.25 -13.31
C ILE A 81 9.83 10.86 -13.49
N ARG A 82 10.45 10.00 -14.31
CA ARG A 82 9.95 8.64 -14.55
C ARG A 82 10.06 7.75 -13.31
N ALA A 83 11.13 7.90 -12.52
CA ALA A 83 11.28 7.19 -11.26
C ALA A 83 10.20 7.61 -10.26
N GLU A 84 9.98 8.91 -10.08
CA GLU A 84 8.93 9.45 -9.21
C GLU A 84 7.52 8.98 -9.64
N GLU A 85 7.25 8.94 -10.95
CA GLU A 85 5.97 8.43 -11.48
C GLU A 85 5.78 6.93 -11.20
N ALA A 86 6.83 6.13 -11.36
CA ALA A 86 6.79 4.70 -11.07
C ALA A 86 6.57 4.44 -9.56
N GLU A 87 7.23 5.20 -8.69
CA GLU A 87 7.05 5.14 -7.24
C GLU A 87 5.62 5.52 -6.84
N ALA A 88 5.11 6.65 -7.35
CA ALA A 88 3.76 7.12 -7.07
C ALA A 88 2.70 6.09 -7.50
N ARG A 89 2.85 5.49 -8.69
CA ARG A 89 1.97 4.43 -9.15
C ARG A 89 2.02 3.18 -8.26
N ALA A 90 3.21 2.75 -7.84
CA ALA A 90 3.36 1.61 -6.95
C ALA A 90 2.72 1.87 -5.56
N GLU A 91 2.84 3.09 -5.04
CA GLU A 91 2.16 3.50 -3.82
C GLU A 91 0.63 3.50 -3.96
N GLU A 92 0.09 4.01 -5.08
CA GLU A 92 -1.34 3.99 -5.35
C GLU A 92 -1.88 2.56 -5.44
N GLU A 93 -1.18 1.68 -6.14
CA GLU A 93 -1.53 0.25 -6.24
C GLU A 93 -1.49 -0.43 -4.86
N TYR A 94 -0.48 -0.12 -4.04
CA TYR A 94 -0.38 -0.62 -2.67
C TYR A 94 -1.53 -0.15 -1.79
N ARG A 95 -1.85 1.15 -1.81
CA ARG A 95 -2.97 1.73 -1.03
C ARG A 95 -4.30 1.15 -1.48
N ALA A 96 -4.50 0.95 -2.78
CA ALA A 96 -5.70 0.32 -3.32
C ALA A 96 -5.84 -1.14 -2.83
N ARG A 97 -4.74 -1.90 -2.78
CA ARG A 97 -4.75 -3.27 -2.23
C ARG A 97 -5.12 -3.28 -0.75
N VAL A 98 -4.46 -2.45 0.06
CA VAL A 98 -4.75 -2.36 1.51
C VAL A 98 -6.19 -1.96 1.77
N ALA A 99 -6.75 -1.03 0.98
CA ALA A 99 -8.14 -0.64 1.10
C ALA A 99 -9.10 -1.80 0.80
N ARG A 100 -8.84 -2.57 -0.27
CA ARG A 100 -9.64 -3.77 -0.61
C ARG A 100 -9.59 -4.83 0.48
N ASP A 101 -8.40 -5.14 0.98
CA ASP A 101 -8.24 -6.13 2.05
C ASP A 101 -9.00 -5.70 3.32
N ALA A 102 -8.92 -4.42 3.69
CA ALA A 102 -9.65 -3.87 4.82
C ALA A 102 -11.18 -3.92 4.64
N GLU A 103 -11.70 -3.64 3.44
CA GLU A 103 -13.12 -3.76 3.11
C GLU A 103 -13.59 -5.23 3.18
N GLU A 104 -12.79 -6.17 2.68
CA GLU A 104 -13.10 -7.59 2.76
C GLU A 104 -13.14 -8.08 4.20
N GLU A 105 -12.14 -7.75 5.02
CA GLU A 105 -12.09 -8.09 6.44
C GLU A 105 -13.25 -7.46 7.22
N ALA A 106 -13.59 -6.21 6.94
CA ALA A 106 -14.73 -5.54 7.55
C ALA A 106 -16.05 -6.23 7.18
N SER A 107 -16.23 -6.61 5.91
CA SER A 107 -17.43 -7.32 5.46
C SER A 107 -17.58 -8.71 6.10
N ARG A 108 -16.48 -9.45 6.25
CA ARG A 108 -16.46 -10.76 6.94
C ARG A 108 -16.75 -10.60 8.42
N THR A 109 -16.18 -9.59 9.05
CA THR A 109 -16.37 -9.29 10.48
C THR A 109 -17.81 -8.87 10.76
N GLU A 110 -18.39 -8.02 9.90
CA GLU A 110 -19.77 -7.56 10.04
C GLU A 110 -20.76 -8.72 9.85
N LYS A 111 -20.54 -9.61 8.87
CA LYS A 111 -21.35 -10.83 8.71
C LYS A 111 -21.34 -11.69 9.98
N ARG A 112 -20.14 -11.94 10.55
CA ARG A 112 -19.99 -12.71 11.80
C ARG A 112 -20.63 -12.01 12.99
N ARG A 113 -20.48 -10.68 13.10
CA ARG A 113 -21.13 -9.87 14.12
C ARG A 113 -22.65 -9.96 14.03
N ARG A 114 -23.22 -9.80 12.84
CA ARG A 114 -24.67 -9.91 12.60
C ARG A 114 -25.21 -11.29 12.95
N LYS A 115 -24.47 -12.38 12.67
CA LYS A 115 -24.85 -13.75 13.10
C LYS A 115 -24.94 -13.84 14.64
N ARG A 116 -23.91 -13.37 15.34
CA ARG A 116 -23.87 -13.35 16.82
C ARG A 116 -24.96 -12.48 17.44
N GLU A 117 -25.27 -11.33 16.85
CA GLU A 117 -26.33 -10.45 17.35
C GLU A 117 -27.73 -11.09 17.20
N ARG A 118 -28.00 -11.74 16.07
CA ARG A 118 -29.24 -12.50 15.85
C ARG A 118 -29.39 -13.65 16.85
N GLU A 119 -28.34 -14.40 17.10
CA GLU A 119 -28.35 -15.48 18.10
C GLU A 119 -28.58 -14.96 19.52
N LYS A 120 -27.94 -13.84 19.90
CA LYS A 120 -28.16 -13.18 21.20
C LYS A 120 -29.61 -12.72 21.35
N GLU A 121 -30.20 -12.14 20.31
CA GLU A 121 -31.60 -11.72 20.31
C GLU A 121 -32.55 -12.90 20.43
N ALA A 122 -32.33 -13.98 19.67
CA ALA A 122 -33.12 -15.21 19.75
C ALA A 122 -33.07 -15.83 21.16
N LYS A 123 -31.87 -15.92 21.76
CA LYS A 123 -31.69 -16.40 23.15
C LYS A 123 -32.40 -15.50 24.16
N ARG A 124 -32.33 -14.17 24.00
CA ARG A 124 -33.05 -13.20 24.85
C ARG A 124 -34.56 -13.38 24.72
N ARG A 125 -35.08 -13.55 23.50
CA ARG A 125 -36.51 -13.78 23.24
C ARG A 125 -37.00 -15.08 23.89
N LYS A 126 -36.24 -16.18 23.77
CA LYS A 126 -36.55 -17.46 24.42
C LYS A 126 -36.56 -17.33 25.95
N ARG A 127 -35.59 -16.62 26.54
CA ARG A 127 -35.55 -16.34 27.98
C ARG A 127 -36.77 -15.53 28.44
N ASN A 128 -37.14 -14.49 27.71
CA ASN A 128 -38.29 -13.65 28.04
C ASN A 128 -39.62 -14.42 27.93
N MET A 129 -39.79 -15.28 26.92
CA MET A 129 -40.95 -16.17 26.82
C MET A 129 -41.03 -17.18 27.96
N ARG A 130 -39.88 -17.70 28.43
CA ARG A 130 -39.81 -18.60 29.58
C ARG A 130 -40.14 -17.90 30.90
N LEU A 131 -39.69 -16.66 31.09
CA LEU A 131 -40.05 -15.85 32.28
C LEU A 131 -41.52 -15.42 32.29
N GLY A 132 -42.12 -15.21 31.11
CA GLY A 132 -43.52 -14.80 30.97
C GLY A 132 -44.57 -15.92 31.13
N GLY A 133 -44.16 -17.15 31.48
CA GLY A 133 -45.08 -18.24 31.81
C GLY A 133 -45.82 -18.91 30.63
N VAL A 134 -45.44 -18.62 29.37
CA VAL A 134 -46.16 -19.07 28.16
C VAL A 134 -45.48 -20.27 27.44
N GLY A 135 -44.41 -20.87 27.98
CA GLY A 135 -43.62 -21.88 27.26
C GLY A 135 -43.46 -23.22 27.98
N GLY A 136 -44.50 -24.05 28.00
CA GLY A 136 -44.40 -25.49 28.23
C GLY A 136 -44.40 -26.22 26.88
N GLY A 137 -43.30 -26.88 26.54
CA GLY A 137 -43.15 -27.62 25.28
C GLY A 137 -41.68 -27.77 24.90
N GLU A 138 -41.06 -28.83 25.41
CA GLU A 138 -39.76 -29.30 24.99
C GLU A 138 -39.85 -29.77 23.53
N ASN A 139 -39.28 -29.00 22.61
CA ASN A 139 -38.94 -29.49 21.28
C ASN A 139 -37.52 -29.05 20.99
N GLU A 140 -36.61 -29.96 21.32
CA GLU A 140 -35.17 -29.88 21.13
C GLU A 140 -34.87 -30.25 19.68
N GLY A 141 -35.15 -29.32 18.78
CA GLY A 141 -34.69 -29.35 17.40
C GLY A 141 -33.43 -28.51 17.27
N ASP A 142 -32.31 -29.07 17.72
CA ASP A 142 -30.97 -28.64 17.35
C ASP A 142 -30.83 -28.76 15.83
N ASN A 143 -30.99 -27.64 15.12
CA ASN A 143 -30.54 -27.53 13.75
C ASN A 143 -29.22 -26.77 13.79
N GLY A 144 -28.14 -27.54 13.90
CA GLY A 144 -26.79 -27.11 13.60
C GLY A 144 -26.72 -26.67 12.15
N ASP A 145 -26.71 -25.36 11.94
CA ASP A 145 -26.42 -24.73 10.66
C ASP A 145 -24.92 -24.37 10.68
N ASP A 146 -24.12 -25.45 10.62
CA ASP A 146 -22.69 -25.46 10.30
C ASP A 146 -22.53 -25.51 8.77
N ASP A 147 -22.89 -24.42 8.10
CA ASP A 147 -22.41 -24.18 6.73
C ASP A 147 -20.96 -23.67 6.81
N PHE A 148 -20.05 -24.64 6.94
CA PHE A 148 -18.62 -24.51 6.81
C PHE A 148 -18.26 -24.36 5.32
N ASP A 149 -18.23 -23.12 4.82
CA ASP A 149 -17.72 -22.83 3.48
C ASP A 149 -16.17 -22.74 3.51
N GLY A 150 -15.58 -23.91 3.29
CA GLY A 150 -14.21 -24.27 2.89
C GLY A 150 -13.06 -23.26 2.90
N GLY A 151 -12.00 -23.60 3.65
CA GLY A 151 -10.62 -23.29 3.25
C GLY A 151 -9.57 -23.27 4.37
N GLY A 152 -9.19 -24.45 4.90
CA GLY A 152 -8.00 -24.62 5.73
C GLY A 152 -8.27 -25.27 7.09
N GLU A 153 -8.07 -26.59 7.15
CA GLU A 153 -8.06 -27.40 8.36
C GLU A 153 -6.94 -26.90 9.30
N PHE A 154 -7.29 -26.11 10.30
CA PHE A 154 -6.36 -25.70 11.36
C PHE A 154 -6.39 -26.78 12.45
N GLU A 155 -5.49 -27.75 12.31
CA GLU A 155 -5.25 -28.80 13.30
C GLU A 155 -4.57 -28.18 14.53
N TYR A 156 -5.36 -27.84 15.55
CA TYR A 156 -4.82 -27.37 16.83
C TYR A 156 -4.20 -28.55 17.59
N THR A 157 -2.89 -28.72 17.45
CA THR A 157 -2.10 -29.63 18.28
C THR A 157 -1.68 -28.88 19.56
N PRO A 158 -2.23 -29.21 20.75
CA PRO A 158 -1.80 -28.59 21.99
C PRO A 158 -0.37 -29.03 22.32
N ILE A 159 0.51 -28.06 22.57
CA ILE A 159 1.97 -28.23 22.84
C ILE A 159 2.28 -29.17 24.02
N VAL A 160 1.30 -29.52 24.85
CA VAL A 160 1.52 -30.17 26.16
C VAL A 160 1.17 -31.66 26.22
N ALA A 161 0.70 -32.27 25.12
CA ALA A 161 0.27 -33.67 25.12
C ALA A 161 1.33 -34.63 24.55
N VAL A 162 2.53 -34.65 25.15
CA VAL A 162 3.38 -35.85 25.14
C VAL A 162 3.26 -36.50 26.52
N ALA A 163 2.69 -37.70 26.49
CA ALA A 163 2.33 -38.64 27.54
C ALA A 163 3.19 -38.66 28.84
N GLY A 164 2.48 -38.67 29.99
CA GLY A 164 2.26 -39.89 30.77
C GLY A 164 3.41 -40.45 31.62
N ASN A 165 3.24 -40.29 32.94
CA ASN A 165 3.67 -41.12 34.08
C ASN A 165 5.14 -41.07 34.56
N SER A 166 5.36 -40.47 35.74
CA SER A 166 5.77 -41.19 36.97
C SER A 166 5.97 -40.23 38.15
N ASP A 167 5.78 -40.80 39.35
CA ASP A 167 5.90 -40.33 40.73
C ASP A 167 6.66 -39.04 41.05
N GLY A 168 6.18 -38.39 42.11
CA GLY A 168 6.69 -37.13 42.61
C GLY A 168 8.15 -37.17 43.07
N ASN A 169 8.87 -36.11 42.75
CA ASN A 169 9.93 -35.51 43.56
C ASN A 169 10.27 -34.14 42.95
N ASP A 170 10.25 -33.09 43.76
CA ASP A 170 10.76 -31.77 43.41
C ASP A 170 12.28 -31.85 43.27
N GLY A 171 12.82 -31.59 42.06
CA GLY A 171 14.26 -31.64 41.84
C GLY A 171 14.68 -31.06 40.50
N VAL A 172 15.37 -29.92 40.56
CA VAL A 172 16.18 -29.31 39.49
C VAL A 172 16.90 -30.36 38.65
N VAL A 173 16.75 -30.32 37.32
CA VAL A 173 17.61 -31.06 36.38
C VAL A 173 17.96 -30.22 35.15
N ASP A 174 19.26 -30.23 34.86
CA ASP A 174 20.02 -29.39 33.95
C ASP A 174 19.55 -29.38 32.48
N LEU A 175 19.55 -28.20 31.87
CA LEU A 175 19.44 -28.05 30.41
C LEU A 175 20.68 -28.63 29.73
N LYS A 176 20.58 -29.87 29.25
CA LYS A 176 21.54 -30.48 28.34
C LYS A 176 21.09 -30.20 26.90
N SER A 177 21.94 -29.54 26.12
CA SER A 177 21.72 -29.17 24.72
C SER A 177 21.17 -30.33 23.87
N PRO A 178 20.20 -30.09 22.97
CA PRO A 178 19.65 -31.13 22.11
C PRO A 178 20.69 -31.59 21.05
N PRO A 179 20.66 -32.89 20.66
CA PRO A 179 21.61 -33.48 19.72
C PRO A 179 21.35 -33.01 18.29
N GLU A 180 22.42 -32.61 17.60
CA GLU A 180 22.46 -32.29 16.17
C GLU A 180 21.96 -33.47 15.34
N LYS A 181 20.85 -33.27 14.64
CA LYS A 181 20.43 -34.12 13.53
C LYS A 181 20.30 -33.23 12.30
N ASP A 182 21.18 -33.48 11.34
CA ASP A 182 21.19 -32.86 10.03
C ASP A 182 19.97 -33.33 9.21
N ASP A 183 18.80 -32.75 9.49
CA ASP A 183 17.68 -32.78 8.55
C ASP A 183 17.95 -31.73 7.47
N ALA A 184 18.90 -32.04 6.58
CA ALA A 184 19.19 -31.24 5.41
C ALA A 184 17.93 -31.18 4.54
N VAL A 185 17.18 -30.09 4.66
CA VAL A 185 16.12 -29.71 3.72
C VAL A 185 16.67 -29.91 2.29
N PRO A 186 15.94 -30.61 1.40
CA PRO A 186 16.45 -31.06 0.10
C PRO A 186 16.82 -29.91 -0.85
N PHE A 187 16.55 -28.67 -0.45
CA PHE A 187 16.98 -27.47 -1.13
C PHE A 187 17.58 -26.50 -0.11
N PRO A 188 18.80 -26.00 -0.34
CA PRO A 188 19.34 -24.90 0.44
C PRO A 188 18.45 -23.66 0.28
N ASN A 189 18.29 -22.89 1.36
CA ASN A 189 17.54 -21.63 1.36
C ASN A 189 18.39 -20.49 0.76
N ASP A 190 18.93 -20.72 -0.44
CA ASP A 190 19.81 -19.81 -1.18
C ASP A 190 19.14 -19.21 -2.44
N GLY A 191 17.86 -19.54 -2.67
CA GLY A 191 17.09 -19.07 -3.82
C GLY A 191 17.23 -19.93 -5.08
N SER A 192 18.04 -20.99 -5.07
CA SER A 192 18.24 -21.91 -6.20
C SER A 192 16.95 -22.58 -6.68
N PHE A 193 16.01 -22.86 -5.77
CA PHE A 193 14.70 -23.42 -6.10
C PHE A 193 13.85 -22.48 -6.98
N LEU A 194 13.90 -21.17 -6.70
CA LEU A 194 13.16 -20.15 -7.45
C LEU A 194 13.71 -19.97 -8.86
N GLU A 195 15.03 -20.06 -9.06
CA GLU A 195 15.64 -20.04 -10.39
C GLU A 195 15.24 -21.26 -11.22
N ARG A 196 15.20 -22.45 -10.61
CA ARG A 196 14.77 -23.67 -11.27
C ARG A 196 13.32 -23.58 -11.74
N MET A 197 12.42 -23.07 -10.90
CA MET A 197 11.00 -22.86 -11.25
C MET A 197 10.80 -21.81 -12.35
N LYS A 198 11.60 -20.73 -12.34
CA LYS A 198 11.58 -19.73 -13.42
C LYS A 198 12.02 -20.31 -14.75
N ARG A 199 13.03 -21.18 -14.75
CA ARG A 199 13.50 -21.88 -15.95
C ARG A 199 12.46 -22.85 -16.49
N GLU A 200 11.84 -23.63 -15.61
CA GLU A 200 10.78 -24.56 -16.01
C GLU A 200 9.55 -23.84 -16.60
N LEU A 201 9.20 -22.67 -16.09
CA LEU A 201 8.14 -21.83 -16.67
C LEU A 201 8.53 -21.20 -18.01
N ALA A 202 9.82 -20.89 -18.22
CA ALA A 202 10.32 -20.39 -19.49
C ALA A 202 10.33 -21.49 -20.56
N ASP A 203 10.67 -22.73 -20.19
CA ASP A 203 10.70 -23.87 -21.11
C ASP A 203 9.29 -24.40 -21.47
N ARG A 204 8.25 -24.02 -20.70
CA ARG A 204 6.84 -24.34 -20.97
C ARG A 204 6.10 -23.32 -21.85
N ARG A 205 6.77 -22.25 -22.28
CA ARG A 205 6.23 -21.25 -23.22
C ARG A 205 6.77 -21.46 -24.62
#